data_AF-A0A397ZJC4-F1
#
_entry.id   AF-A0A397ZJC4-F1
#
_cell.length_a   1.000
_cell.length_b   1.000
_cell.length_c   1.000
_cell.angle_alpha   90.00
_cell.angle_beta   90.00
_cell.angle_gamma   90.00
#
_symmetry.space_group_name_H-M   'P 1'
#
loop_
_entity.id
_entity.type
_entity.pdbx_description
1 polymer ?
#
loop_
_entity_poly.entity_id
_entity_poly.type
_entity_poly.pdbx_seq_one_letter_code
_entity_poly.pdbx_strand_id
1 'polypeptide(L)' 'MQKNAVSSDSKNLILLLRNHGQDVALRGVLHDIHVLSRSLVSISFNFIPRLANVQADSLAKAALFSLSSPATVVD' A
#
# COMPACT_ATOMS: atom_id res chain seq x y z
N MET A 1 4.19 -12.40 -20.90
CA MET A 1 3.44 -11.23 -20.40
C MET A 1 3.55 -11.21 -18.89
N GLN A 2 4.02 -10.10 -18.29
CA GLN A 2 4.20 -10.00 -16.84
C GLN A 2 2.87 -9.60 -16.17
N LYS A 3 2.38 -10.42 -15.24
CA LYS A 3 1.20 -10.13 -14.42
C LYS A 3 1.67 -9.52 -13.10
N ASN A 4 1.29 -8.28 -12.83
CA ASN A 4 1.58 -7.64 -11.54
C ASN A 4 0.41 -7.85 -10.58
N ALA A 5 0.71 -8.16 -9.33
CA ALA A 5 -0.28 -8.31 -8.28
C ALA A 5 0.17 -7.56 -7.04
N VAL A 6 -0.72 -6.72 -6.51
CA VAL A 6 -0.51 -5.99 -5.27
C VAL A 6 -1.44 -6.59 -4.23
N SER A 7 -0.87 -6.97 -3.09
CA SER A 7 -1.62 -7.56 -1.98
C SER A 7 -1.61 -6.63 -0.78
N SER A 8 -2.75 -6.49 -0.11
CA SER A 8 -2.89 -5.69 1.10
C SER A 8 -3.90 -6.32 2.05
N ASP A 9 -3.70 -6.12 3.35
CA ASP A 9 -4.65 -6.49 4.40
C ASP A 9 -5.68 -5.38 4.72
N SER A 10 -5.63 -4.26 4.00
CA SER A 10 -6.66 -3.22 4.08
C SER A 10 -7.81 -3.51 3.13
N LYS A 11 -8.91 -4.08 3.65
CA LYS A 11 -10.13 -4.37 2.86
C LYS A 11 -10.67 -3.12 2.18
N ASN A 12 -10.74 -2.00 2.90
CA ASN A 12 -11.27 -0.74 2.38
C ASN A 12 -10.43 -0.22 1.20
N LEU A 13 -9.10 -0.23 1.34
CA LEU A 13 -8.21 0.22 0.27
C LEU A 13 -8.34 -0.66 -0.97
N ILE A 14 -8.34 -1.98 -0.81
CA ILE A 14 -8.52 -2.91 -1.94
C ILE A 14 -9.87 -2.69 -2.64
N LEU A 15 -10.94 -2.44 -1.89
CA LEU A 15 -12.26 -2.18 -2.45
C LEU A 15 -12.26 -0.88 -3.27
N LEU A 16 -11.66 0.19 -2.74
CA LEU A 16 -11.52 1.47 -3.45
C LEU A 16 -10.72 1.30 -4.75
N LEU A 17 -9.60 0.58 -4.70
CA LEU A 17 -8.75 0.34 -5.87
C LEU A 17 -9.43 -0.51 -6.95
N ARG A 18 -10.17 -1.55 -6.55
CA ARG A 18 -10.89 -2.42 -7.49
C ARG A 18 -12.07 -1.73 -8.18
N ASN A 19 -12.80 -0.91 -7.43
CA ASN A 19 -14.03 -0.29 -7.92
C ASN A 19 -13.82 1.12 -8.49
N HIS A 20 -12.57 1.59 -8.57
CA HIS A 20 -12.26 3.01 -8.85
C HIS A 20 -13.04 3.95 -7.92
N GLY A 21 -13.20 3.53 -6.66
CA GLY A 21 -13.92 4.27 -5.64
C GLY A 21 -13.20 5.55 -5.24
N GLN A 22 -13.92 6.44 -4.58
CA GLN A 22 -13.39 7.71 -4.11
C GLN A 22 -13.47 7.78 -2.58
N ASP A 23 -12.41 8.33 -1.99
CA ASP A 23 -12.34 8.70 -0.59
C ASP A 23 -11.65 10.07 -0.54
N VAL A 24 -12.22 11.02 0.21
CA VAL A 24 -11.73 12.41 0.20
C VAL A 24 -10.31 12.50 0.75
N ALA A 25 -9.99 11.73 1.80
CA ALA A 25 -8.67 11.74 2.43
C ALA A 25 -7.63 11.02 1.56
N LEU A 26 -8.03 9.99 0.83
CA LEU A 26 -7.13 9.18 0.00
C LEU A 26 -7.12 9.58 -1.49
N ARG A 27 -7.92 10.58 -1.91
CA ARG A 27 -8.13 10.93 -3.32
C ARG A 27 -6.84 11.10 -4.11
N GLY A 28 -5.86 11.82 -3.56
CA GLY A 28 -4.58 12.06 -4.23
C GLY A 28 -3.83 10.74 -4.50
N VAL A 29 -3.64 9.95 -3.45
CA VAL A 29 -2.92 8.66 -3.55
C VAL A 29 -3.66 7.66 -4.44
N LEU A 30 -4.99 7.58 -4.38
CA LEU A 30 -5.78 6.70 -5.24
C LEU A 30 -5.64 7.09 -6.73
N HIS A 31 -5.65 8.40 -7.01
CA HIS A 31 -5.42 8.91 -8.36
C HIS A 31 -4.02 8.52 -8.87
N ASP A 32 -2.99 8.72 -8.06
CA ASP A 32 -1.61 8.44 -8.44
C ASP A 32 -1.39 6.94 -8.70
N ILE A 33 -1.94 6.07 -7.84
CA ILE A 33 -1.93 4.61 -8.07
C ILE A 33 -2.62 4.27 -9.39
N HIS A 34 -3.76 4.89 -9.69
CA HIS A 34 -4.48 4.65 -10.94
C HIS A 34 -3.67 5.11 -12.17
N VAL A 35 -3.03 6.27 -12.11
CA VAL A 35 -2.17 6.79 -13.20
C VAL A 35 -0.97 5.86 -13.41
N LEU A 36 -0.26 5.47 -12.35
CA LEU A 36 0.87 4.54 -12.44
C LEU A 36 0.45 3.18 -13.01
N SER A 37 -0.73 2.69 -12.61
CA SER A 37 -1.27 1.41 -13.09
C SER A 37 -1.47 1.37 -14.60
N ARG A 38 -1.67 2.50 -15.27
CA ARG A 38 -1.83 2.57 -16.74
C ARG A 38 -0.55 2.21 -17.50
N SER A 39 0.60 2.29 -16.86
CA SER A 39 1.88 1.87 -17.45
C SER A 39 2.07 0.34 -17.45
N LEU A 40 1.23 -0.39 -16.70
CA LEU A 40 1.34 -1.84 -16.55
C LEU A 40 0.38 -2.53 -17.52
N VAL A 41 0.87 -3.58 -18.19
CA VAL A 41 0.05 -4.41 -19.09
C VAL A 41 -1.13 -5.05 -18.33
N SER A 42 -0.90 -5.44 -17.08
CA SER A 42 -1.93 -5.96 -16.19
C SER A 42 -1.51 -5.78 -14.75
N ILE A 43 -2.45 -5.33 -13.93
CA ILE A 43 -2.35 -5.27 -12.47
C ILE A 43 -3.62 -5.82 -11.83
N SER A 44 -3.47 -6.48 -10.68
CA SER A 44 -4.58 -6.86 -9.81
C SER A 44 -4.32 -6.41 -8.38
N PHE A 45 -5.38 -6.04 -7.68
CA PHE A 45 -5.34 -5.66 -6.27
C PHE A 45 -6.04 -6.75 -5.45
N ASN A 46 -5.37 -7.34 -4.47
CA ASN A 46 -5.88 -8.50 -3.73
C ASN A 46 -5.89 -8.25 -2.24
N PHE A 47 -7.03 -8.53 -1.61
CA PHE A 47 -7.09 -8.59 -0.16
C PHE A 47 -6.45 -9.89 0.32
N ILE A 48 -5.57 -9.80 1.32
CA ILE A 48 -5.02 -10.94 2.03
C ILE A 48 -5.22 -10.77 3.54
N PRO A 49 -5.36 -11.85 4.33
CA PRO A 49 -5.38 -11.73 5.79
C PRO A 49 -4.11 -11.08 6.32
N ARG A 50 -4.20 -10.35 7.45
CA ARG A 50 -3.03 -9.70 8.09
C ARG A 50 -1.89 -10.67 8.39
N LEU A 51 -2.23 -11.90 8.78
CA LEU A 51 -1.24 -12.98 9.01
C LEU A 51 -0.49 -13.41 7.74
N ALA A 52 -1.00 -13.10 6.56
CA ALA A 52 -0.32 -13.30 5.28
C ALA A 52 0.45 -12.06 4.80
N ASN A 53 0.25 -10.88 5.43
CA ASN A 53 0.90 -9.62 5.09
C ASN A 53 2.00 -9.21 6.09
N VAL A 54 2.50 -10.16 6.88
CA VAL A 54 3.39 -9.91 8.04
C VAL A 54 4.67 -9.18 7.65
N GLN A 55 5.25 -9.49 6.48
CA GLN A 55 6.47 -8.84 6.03
C GLN A 55 6.26 -7.34 5.75
N ALA A 56 5.20 -6.98 5.04
CA ALA A 56 4.88 -5.58 4.75
C ALA A 56 4.48 -4.83 6.03
N ASP A 57 3.69 -5.45 6.90
CA ASP A 57 3.30 -4.90 8.20
C ASP A 57 4.53 -4.64 9.10
N SER A 58 5.47 -5.58 9.17
CA SER A 58 6.69 -5.43 9.97
C SER A 58 7.59 -4.33 9.42
N LEU A 59 7.73 -4.23 8.10
CA LEU A 59 8.50 -3.17 7.46
C LEU A 59 7.90 -1.78 7.73
N ALA A 60 6.58 -1.65 7.60
CA ALA A 60 5.88 -0.40 7.88
C ALA A 60 6.03 0.03 9.36
N LYS A 61 5.91 -0.94 10.29
CA LYS A 61 6.13 -0.69 11.72
C LYS A 61 7.58 -0.27 12.01
N ALA A 62 8.57 -0.98 11.46
CA ALA A 62 9.97 -0.64 11.65
C ALA A 62 10.28 0.79 11.17
N ALA A 63 9.79 1.17 9.99
CA ALA A 63 9.93 2.53 9.47
C ALA A 63 9.28 3.57 10.39
N LEU A 64 8.06 3.30 10.87
CA LEU A 64 7.37 4.18 11.82
C LEU A 64 8.19 4.36 13.11
N PHE A 65 8.73 3.27 13.66
CA PHE A 65 9.62 3.34 14.83
C PHE A 65 10.86 4.19 14.57
N SER A 66 11.53 4.00 13.43
CA SER A 66 12.69 4.81 13.04
C SER A 66 12.38 6.29 12.89
N LEU A 67 11.20 6.65 12.40
CA LEU A 67 10.73 8.04 12.29
C LEU A 67 10.37 8.65 13.65
N SER A 68 9.88 7.83 14.58
CA SER A 68 9.44 8.25 15.90
C SER A 68 10.55 8.28 16.95
N SER A 69 11.65 7.57 16.73
CA SER A 69 12.82 7.66 17.60
C SER A 69 13.52 9.00 17.34
N PRO A 70 13.79 9.82 18.37
CA PRO A 70 14.77 10.88 18.23
C PRO A 70 16.07 10.23 17.79
N ALA A 71 16.74 10.80 16.78
CA ALA A 71 18.10 10.39 16.47
C ALA A 71 18.89 10.45 17.79
N THR A 72 19.31 9.29 18.31
CA THR A 72 20.33 9.26 19.34
C THR A 72 21.55 9.87 18.69
N VAL A 73 21.76 11.17 18.95
CA VAL A 73 23.01 11.84 18.70
C VAL A 73 24.00 11.14 19.63
N VAL A 74 24.68 10.14 19.09
CA VAL A 74 25.85 9.57 19.74
C VAL A 74 27.00 10.50 19.36
N ASP A 75 27.33 11.40 20.28
CA ASP A 75 28.60 12.14 20.29
C ASP A 75 29.79 11.18 20.49
#